data_AF-A0A679HSK0-F1
#
_entry.id   AF-A0A679HSK0-F1
#
_cell.length_a   1.000
_cell.length_b   1.000
_cell.length_c   1.000
_cell.angle_alpha   90.00
_cell.angle_beta   90.00
_cell.angle_gamma   90.00
#
_symmetry.space_group_name_H-M   'P 1'
#
loop_
_entity.id
_entity.type
_entity.pdbx_description
1 polymer ?
#
loop_
_entity_poly.entity_id
_entity_poly.type
_entity_poly.pdbx_seq_one_letter_code
_entity_poly.pdbx_strand_id
1 'polypeptide(L)'
;MTPADFEESEYRGPLYNQLERGNHLVWEPGQVFEKHIGIDRAAYVTDPYFWSLHGLARPISGVVLPDYDWQYIWKKRLKSKMLPDFKLNLFLQAKRPYAGTRPRGNVKKVGIVGNYWKFEITPHQQRALEQMEKTLGGKAIVCYAAPAFHTQAALYEHTKSQSIVPFSSFPPASALTGHGAWYYSNGGLAGVANPDFVHKEFDSLQTRIVNLVERTQAQSVNAGESLSDLANSLIRSTSEIREPTPTDIWFQQLLNLVDGQISIMSGLESGTNEYIEALGNYMRIRAFCSAYHLDWLVIGKGA
;
A
#
# COMPACT_ATOMS: atom_id res chain seq x y z
N MET A 1 -0.27 31.96 -0.44
CA MET A 1 -1.18 30.89 -0.91
C MET A 1 -2.52 31.14 -0.29
N THR A 2 -3.60 30.75 -0.96
CA THR A 2 -4.98 30.98 -0.50
C THR A 2 -5.56 29.64 -0.04
N PRO A 3 -6.19 29.52 1.13
CA PRO A 3 -6.88 28.28 1.48
C PRO A 3 -7.97 27.96 0.45
N ALA A 4 -8.28 26.67 0.25
CA ALA A 4 -9.46 26.28 -0.52
C ALA A 4 -10.73 26.94 0.06
N ASP A 5 -11.70 27.29 -0.78
CA ASP A 5 -12.93 27.95 -0.35
C ASP A 5 -13.95 27.01 0.34
N PHE A 6 -13.74 25.69 0.24
CA PHE A 6 -14.46 24.65 0.99
C PHE A 6 -13.72 24.23 2.27
N GLU A 7 -14.46 23.71 3.24
CA GLU A 7 -13.93 23.12 4.46
C GLU A 7 -13.42 21.69 4.28
N GLU A 8 -12.51 21.25 5.16
CA GLU A 8 -11.97 19.88 5.13
C GLU A 8 -13.09 18.82 5.24
N SER A 9 -14.11 19.10 6.06
CA SER A 9 -15.28 18.24 6.24
C SER A 9 -16.09 18.05 4.96
N GLU A 10 -16.19 19.08 4.12
CA GLU A 10 -16.93 19.04 2.84
C GLU A 10 -16.20 18.18 1.80
N TYR A 11 -14.87 18.14 1.84
CA TYR A 11 -14.06 17.28 0.99
C TYR A 11 -14.09 15.80 1.44
N ARG A 12 -14.09 15.54 2.75
CA ARG A 12 -14.03 14.18 3.32
C ARG A 12 -15.15 13.27 2.83
N GLY A 13 -16.40 13.75 2.85
CA GLY A 13 -17.56 12.94 2.47
C GLY A 13 -17.46 12.36 1.05
N PRO A 14 -17.32 13.21 0.02
CA PRO A 14 -17.13 12.76 -1.36
C PRO A 14 -15.90 11.87 -1.57
N LEU A 15 -14.77 12.18 -0.92
CA LEU A 15 -13.55 11.36 -1.00
C LEU A 15 -13.81 9.94 -0.51
N TYR A 16 -14.37 9.79 0.69
CA TYR A 16 -14.59 8.49 1.29
C TYR A 16 -15.63 7.68 0.53
N ASN A 17 -16.70 8.33 0.08
CA ASN A 17 -17.73 7.69 -0.74
C ASN A 17 -17.14 7.03 -1.99
N GLN A 18 -16.22 7.72 -2.68
CA GLN A 18 -15.56 7.21 -3.89
C GLN A 18 -14.54 6.11 -3.59
N LEU A 19 -13.75 6.24 -2.53
CA LEU A 19 -12.79 5.20 -2.12
C LEU A 19 -13.50 3.90 -1.69
N GLU A 20 -14.61 4.02 -0.97
CA GLU A 20 -15.31 2.88 -0.39
C GLU A 20 -16.18 2.14 -1.40
N ARG A 21 -16.70 2.82 -2.44
CA ARG A 21 -17.57 2.24 -3.47
C ARG A 21 -18.72 1.37 -2.90
N GLY A 22 -19.29 1.81 -1.78
CA GLY A 22 -20.36 1.08 -1.08
C GLY A 22 -19.89 0.02 -0.08
N ASN A 23 -18.59 -0.07 0.21
CA ASN A 23 -18.10 -0.92 1.28
C ASN A 23 -18.56 -0.38 2.65
N HIS A 24 -19.00 -1.28 3.52
CA HIS A 24 -19.48 -1.00 4.87
C HIS A 24 -18.42 -1.24 5.96
N LEU A 25 -17.27 -1.82 5.60
CA LEU A 25 -16.14 -2.05 6.50
C LEU A 25 -15.33 -0.78 6.68
N VAL A 26 -15.88 0.14 7.47
CA VAL A 26 -15.35 1.49 7.70
C VAL A 26 -15.24 1.79 9.19
N TRP A 27 -14.22 2.54 9.57
CA TRP A 27 -14.02 2.98 10.94
C TRP A 27 -13.55 4.43 10.98
N GLU A 28 -14.35 5.27 11.64
CA GLU A 28 -14.05 6.68 11.87
C GLU A 28 -13.76 6.90 13.35
N PRO A 29 -12.48 7.04 13.74
CA PRO A 29 -12.14 7.30 15.13
C PRO A 29 -12.61 8.68 15.58
N GLY A 30 -13.34 8.75 16.70
CA GLY A 30 -13.67 10.05 17.29
C GLY A 30 -12.43 10.90 17.63
N GLN A 31 -12.60 12.22 17.66
CA GLN A 31 -11.55 13.25 17.77
C GLN A 31 -10.50 13.03 18.88
N VAL A 32 -10.90 12.50 20.04
CA VAL A 32 -9.95 12.19 21.14
C VAL A 32 -8.99 11.06 20.76
N PHE A 33 -9.48 10.10 19.97
CA PHE A 33 -8.69 8.96 19.51
C PHE A 33 -7.81 9.33 18.33
N GLU A 34 -8.32 10.14 17.40
CA GLU A 34 -7.57 10.71 16.27
C GLU A 34 -6.22 11.31 16.72
N LYS A 35 -6.18 12.07 17.83
CA LYS A 35 -4.92 12.64 18.36
C LYS A 35 -3.79 11.62 18.62
N HIS A 36 -4.12 10.35 18.77
CA HIS A 36 -3.17 9.27 19.09
C HIS A 36 -2.84 8.38 17.89
N ILE A 37 -3.76 8.27 16.93
CA ILE A 37 -3.62 7.39 15.76
C ILE A 37 -3.40 8.14 14.45
N GLY A 38 -3.75 9.43 14.42
CA GLY A 38 -3.43 10.37 13.35
C GLY A 38 -4.29 10.23 12.09
N ILE A 39 -5.34 9.40 12.10
CA ILE A 39 -6.23 9.17 10.96
C ILE A 39 -7.61 9.77 11.21
N ASP A 40 -8.23 10.27 10.14
CA ASP A 40 -9.64 10.62 10.10
C ASP A 40 -10.49 9.37 9.86
N ARG A 41 -10.01 8.44 9.02
CA ARG A 41 -10.81 7.28 8.61
C ARG A 41 -9.94 6.09 8.23
N ALA A 42 -10.43 4.90 8.56
CA ALA A 42 -9.93 3.65 8.02
C ALA A 42 -11.04 2.94 7.25
N ALA A 43 -10.70 2.29 6.14
CA ALA A 43 -11.65 1.51 5.36
C ALA A 43 -10.99 0.31 4.70
N TYR A 44 -11.81 -0.65 4.29
CA TYR A 44 -11.42 -1.64 3.29
C TYR A 44 -11.75 -1.12 1.90
N VAL A 45 -10.72 -0.74 1.15
CA VAL A 45 -10.82 -0.17 -0.19
C VAL A 45 -10.50 -1.22 -1.25
N THR A 46 -11.34 -1.26 -2.28
CA THR A 46 -11.16 -2.14 -3.46
C THR A 46 -11.02 -1.36 -4.77
N ASP A 47 -10.99 -0.03 -4.70
CA ASP A 47 -10.86 0.87 -5.85
C ASP A 47 -9.58 0.57 -6.66
N PRO A 48 -9.68 0.05 -7.90
CA PRO A 48 -8.49 -0.35 -8.66
C PRO A 48 -7.58 0.82 -9.04
N TYR A 49 -8.14 2.01 -9.24
CA TYR A 49 -7.37 3.20 -9.58
C TYR A 49 -6.46 3.57 -8.40
N PHE A 50 -7.02 3.62 -7.19
CA PHE A 50 -6.27 3.87 -5.96
C PHE A 50 -5.11 2.87 -5.79
N TRP A 51 -5.35 1.57 -5.94
CA TRP A 51 -4.29 0.57 -5.83
C TRP A 51 -3.22 0.74 -6.92
N SER A 52 -3.63 1.05 -8.15
CA SER A 52 -2.70 1.30 -9.25
C SER A 52 -1.79 2.52 -8.99
N LEU A 53 -2.29 3.56 -8.30
CA LEU A 53 -1.46 4.71 -7.89
C LEU A 53 -0.29 4.26 -7.02
N HIS A 54 -0.53 3.32 -6.11
CA HIS A 54 0.48 2.75 -5.23
C HIS A 54 1.30 1.62 -5.86
N GLY A 55 1.16 1.40 -7.18
CA GLY A 55 1.87 0.34 -7.90
C GLY A 55 1.39 -1.07 -7.53
N LEU A 56 0.16 -1.21 -7.06
CA LEU A 56 -0.42 -2.50 -6.67
C LEU A 56 -1.52 -2.88 -7.67
N ALA A 57 -1.39 -4.08 -8.25
CA ALA A 57 -2.36 -4.59 -9.22
C ALA A 57 -3.68 -5.03 -8.56
N ARG A 58 -3.66 -5.27 -7.24
CA ARG A 58 -4.79 -5.76 -6.46
C ARG A 58 -4.81 -5.12 -5.08
N PRO A 59 -6.00 -5.01 -4.44
CA PRO A 59 -6.10 -4.61 -3.05
C PRO A 59 -5.31 -5.55 -2.14
N ILE A 60 -4.54 -4.99 -1.21
CA ILE A 60 -3.95 -5.80 -0.13
C ILE A 60 -5.06 -6.31 0.79
N SER A 61 -4.84 -7.51 1.34
CA SER A 61 -5.79 -8.21 2.21
C SER A 61 -6.21 -7.43 3.45
N GLY A 62 -5.41 -6.44 3.86
CA GLY A 62 -5.67 -5.60 5.01
C GLY A 62 -5.32 -6.27 6.34
N VAL A 63 -5.73 -5.60 7.41
CA VAL A 63 -5.41 -5.91 8.80
C VAL A 63 -6.67 -5.90 9.65
N VAL A 64 -6.70 -6.72 10.70
CA VAL A 64 -7.67 -6.64 11.78
C VAL A 64 -6.97 -5.99 12.96
N LEU A 65 -7.45 -4.84 13.43
CA LEU A 65 -6.70 -4.01 14.38
C LEU A 65 -6.42 -4.71 15.72
N PRO A 66 -7.36 -5.47 16.34
CA PRO A 66 -7.10 -6.22 17.56
C PRO A 66 -5.89 -7.16 17.54
N ASP A 67 -5.44 -7.61 16.36
CA ASP A 67 -4.32 -8.56 16.22
C ASP A 67 -2.94 -7.90 16.43
N TYR A 68 -2.90 -6.58 16.60
CA TYR A 68 -1.66 -5.81 16.70
C TYR A 68 -1.45 -5.24 18.09
N ASP A 69 -0.18 -5.07 18.47
CA ASP A 69 0.18 -4.41 19.72
C ASP A 69 0.09 -2.87 19.59
N TRP A 70 -0.97 -2.31 20.18
CA TRP A 70 -1.21 -0.86 20.27
C TRP A 70 -0.78 -0.26 21.61
N GLN A 71 0.22 -0.84 22.29
CA GLN A 71 0.73 -0.36 23.57
C GLN A 71 1.00 1.15 23.60
N TYR A 72 1.44 1.77 22.50
CA TYR A 72 1.69 3.21 22.44
C TYR A 72 0.41 4.05 22.57
N ILE A 73 -0.75 3.51 22.18
CA ILE A 73 -2.08 4.10 22.36
C ILE A 73 -2.56 3.88 23.80
N TRP A 74 -2.45 2.63 24.29
CA TRP A 74 -2.98 2.23 25.60
C TRP A 74 -2.16 2.74 26.79
N LYS A 75 -0.87 3.02 26.62
CA LYS A 75 -0.06 3.69 27.66
C LYS A 75 -0.59 5.08 28.00
N LYS A 76 -1.33 5.72 27.10
CA LYS A 76 -1.90 7.07 27.26
C LYS A 76 -3.42 7.09 27.48
N ARG A 77 -4.10 5.93 27.52
CA ARG A 77 -5.57 5.86 27.58
C ARG A 77 -6.09 4.64 28.38
N LEU A 78 -7.30 4.77 28.92
CA LEU A 78 -8.14 3.67 29.41
C LEU A 78 -8.20 2.49 28.41
N LYS A 79 -7.80 1.30 28.89
CA LYS A 79 -7.74 0.01 28.17
C LYS A 79 -9.09 -0.51 27.62
N SER A 80 -10.16 0.28 27.64
CA SER A 80 -11.53 -0.17 27.38
C SER A 80 -12.11 0.19 26.01
N LYS A 81 -11.37 0.89 25.14
CA LYS A 81 -11.87 1.16 23.78
C LYS A 81 -11.66 -0.08 22.91
N MET A 82 -12.75 -0.64 22.40
CA MET A 82 -12.68 -1.70 21.40
C MET A 82 -12.23 -1.14 20.05
N LEU A 83 -11.28 -1.81 19.42
CA LEU A 83 -10.87 -1.57 18.04
C LEU A 83 -11.75 -2.42 17.11
N PRO A 84 -12.00 -1.98 15.86
CA PRO A 84 -12.75 -2.77 14.89
C PRO A 84 -12.06 -4.12 14.64
N ASP A 85 -12.84 -5.19 14.71
CA ASP A 85 -12.43 -6.59 14.55
C ASP A 85 -12.59 -7.10 13.11
N PHE A 86 -12.77 -6.19 12.15
CA PHE A 86 -12.88 -6.49 10.73
C PHE A 86 -11.68 -5.94 9.93
N LYS A 87 -11.54 -6.41 8.70
CA LYS A 87 -10.41 -6.08 7.83
C LYS A 87 -10.46 -4.62 7.35
N LEU A 88 -9.31 -3.96 7.42
CA LEU A 88 -9.07 -2.59 6.96
C LEU A 88 -7.76 -2.58 6.16
N ASN A 89 -7.71 -1.93 5.01
CA ASN A 89 -6.49 -1.89 4.18
C ASN A 89 -6.04 -0.48 3.79
N LEU A 90 -6.82 0.55 4.14
CA LEU A 90 -6.49 1.95 4.00
C LEU A 90 -6.74 2.71 5.30
N PHE A 91 -5.79 3.53 5.69
CA PHE A 91 -5.80 4.40 6.86
C PHE A 91 -5.41 5.81 6.41
N LEU A 92 -6.32 6.77 6.56
CA LEU A 92 -6.26 8.03 5.84
C LEU A 92 -6.48 9.24 6.75
N GLN A 93 -5.65 10.27 6.55
CA GLN A 93 -5.87 11.60 7.10
C GLN A 93 -6.13 12.59 5.97
N ALA A 94 -7.35 13.11 5.88
CA ALA A 94 -7.71 14.11 4.90
C ALA A 94 -7.14 15.48 5.29
N LYS A 95 -6.88 16.31 4.29
CA LYS A 95 -6.36 17.67 4.45
C LYS A 95 -7.03 18.66 3.51
N ARG A 96 -7.39 19.83 4.05
CA ARG A 96 -7.70 21.02 3.24
C ARG A 96 -6.41 21.58 2.62
N PRO A 97 -6.38 21.88 1.31
CA PRO A 97 -5.21 22.44 0.68
C PRO A 97 -5.20 23.97 0.71
N TYR A 98 -4.01 24.52 0.58
CA TYR A 98 -3.75 25.88 0.16
C TYR A 98 -3.38 25.86 -1.33
N ALA A 99 -3.89 26.80 -2.11
CA ALA A 99 -3.61 26.96 -3.54
C ALA A 99 -2.65 28.13 -3.83
N GLY A 100 -1.86 27.97 -4.89
CA GLY A 100 -1.00 29.00 -5.46
C GLY A 100 -0.92 28.87 -6.98
N THR A 101 -0.70 29.99 -7.66
CA THR A 101 -0.73 30.06 -9.14
C THR A 101 0.63 30.39 -9.77
N ARG A 102 1.66 30.69 -8.95
CA ARG A 102 3.02 31.03 -9.39
C ARG A 102 4.05 30.61 -8.34
N PRO A 103 4.59 29.38 -8.42
CA PRO A 103 5.57 28.90 -7.45
C PRO A 103 6.85 29.75 -7.51
N ARG A 104 7.46 30.00 -6.35
CA ARG A 104 8.70 30.77 -6.19
C ARG A 104 9.73 29.95 -5.42
N GLY A 105 11.00 30.35 -5.54
CA GLY A 105 12.09 29.73 -4.77
C GLY A 105 12.25 28.25 -5.07
N ASN A 106 12.46 27.45 -4.03
CA ASN A 106 12.77 26.03 -4.15
C ASN A 106 11.63 25.22 -4.81
N VAL A 107 10.37 25.56 -4.57
CA VAL A 107 9.21 24.89 -5.20
C VAL A 107 9.29 24.94 -6.73
N LYS A 108 9.71 26.08 -7.30
CA LYS A 108 9.90 26.21 -8.75
C LYS A 108 11.12 25.44 -9.26
N LYS A 109 12.21 25.44 -8.48
CA LYS A 109 13.47 24.76 -8.87
C LYS A 109 13.30 23.25 -9.02
N VAL A 110 12.32 22.68 -8.34
CA VAL A 110 12.08 21.22 -8.31
C VAL A 110 10.96 20.77 -9.25
N GLY A 111 10.55 21.63 -10.18
CA GLY A 111 9.71 21.24 -11.32
C GLY A 111 8.24 21.65 -11.24
N ILE A 112 7.76 22.21 -10.13
CA ILE A 112 6.40 22.76 -10.05
C ILE A 112 6.40 24.12 -10.76
N VAL A 113 5.71 24.24 -11.91
CA VAL A 113 5.78 25.44 -12.79
C VAL A 113 4.44 26.15 -13.03
N GLY A 114 3.32 25.64 -12.51
CA GLY A 114 1.98 26.20 -12.72
C GLY A 114 1.14 26.33 -11.45
N ASN A 115 -0.16 26.05 -11.56
CA ASN A 115 -1.02 25.91 -10.39
C ASN A 115 -0.49 24.79 -9.50
N TYR A 116 -0.51 25.04 -8.20
CA TYR A 116 -0.03 24.07 -7.23
C TYR A 116 -0.78 24.22 -5.91
N TRP A 117 -0.77 23.12 -5.17
CA TRP A 117 -1.40 22.99 -3.88
C TRP A 117 -0.37 22.60 -2.83
N LYS A 118 -0.71 22.91 -1.58
CA LYS A 118 0.09 22.57 -0.41
C LYS A 118 -0.84 22.19 0.72
N PHE A 119 -0.48 21.19 1.52
CA PHE A 119 -1.00 21.08 2.88
C PHE A 119 0.13 21.07 3.90
N GLU A 120 -0.20 21.46 5.14
CA GLU A 120 0.75 21.49 6.25
C GLU A 120 0.71 20.17 7.01
N ILE A 121 1.90 19.67 7.36
CA ILE A 121 2.06 18.44 8.11
C ILE A 121 2.10 18.80 9.59
N THR A 122 1.08 18.38 10.33
CA THR A 122 1.04 18.64 11.77
C THR A 122 1.90 17.61 12.51
N PRO A 123 2.94 18.02 13.29
CA PRO A 123 3.94 17.09 13.81
C PRO A 123 3.41 15.97 14.71
N HIS A 124 2.33 16.19 15.45
CA HIS A 124 1.74 15.14 16.28
C HIS A 124 0.94 14.12 15.46
N GLN A 125 0.23 14.56 14.42
CA GLN A 125 -0.49 13.67 13.50
C GLN A 125 0.50 12.84 12.69
N GLN A 126 1.58 13.45 12.17
CA GLN A 126 2.63 12.75 11.44
C GLN A 126 3.25 11.62 12.27
N ARG A 127 3.65 11.89 13.52
CA ARG A 127 4.19 10.87 14.42
C ARG A 127 3.21 9.73 14.70
N ALA A 128 1.91 10.05 14.79
CA ALA A 128 0.88 9.05 15.02
C ALA A 128 0.69 8.13 13.79
N LEU A 129 0.69 8.73 12.59
CA LEU A 129 0.63 7.99 11.32
C LEU A 129 1.86 7.13 11.09
N GLU A 130 3.07 7.64 11.34
CA GLU A 130 4.32 6.87 11.25
C GLU A 130 4.31 5.66 12.20
N GLN A 131 3.83 5.86 13.43
CA GLN A 131 3.73 4.78 14.39
C GLN A 131 2.68 3.75 13.98
N MET A 132 1.57 4.18 13.39
CA MET A 132 0.57 3.28 12.80
C MET A 132 1.17 2.47 11.65
N GLU A 133 1.80 3.12 10.68
CA GLU A 133 2.42 2.47 9.53
C GLU A 133 3.46 1.44 9.97
N LYS A 134 4.29 1.79 10.96
CA LYS A 134 5.26 0.87 11.58
C LYS A 134 4.58 -0.33 12.24
N THR A 135 3.50 -0.12 13.00
CA THR A 135 2.76 -1.19 13.66
C THR A 135 2.11 -2.13 12.64
N LEU A 136 1.57 -1.61 11.53
CA LEU A 136 0.90 -2.41 10.50
C LEU A 136 1.87 -3.16 9.58
N GLY A 137 3.16 -2.77 9.55
CA GLY A 137 4.21 -3.53 8.85
C GLY A 137 3.97 -3.68 7.35
N GLY A 138 3.38 -2.67 6.70
CA GLY A 138 3.09 -2.69 5.26
C GLY A 138 1.88 -3.53 4.83
N LYS A 139 1.12 -4.10 5.78
CA LYS A 139 -0.11 -4.87 5.49
C LYS A 139 -1.35 -3.99 5.22
N ALA A 140 -1.19 -2.68 5.32
CA ALA A 140 -2.18 -1.66 4.98
C ALA A 140 -1.46 -0.39 4.49
N ILE A 141 -2.16 0.46 3.74
CA ILE A 141 -1.65 1.78 3.35
C ILE A 141 -2.03 2.80 4.43
N VAL A 142 -1.03 3.59 4.85
CA VAL A 142 -1.21 4.74 5.75
C VAL A 142 -0.75 6.00 5.01
N CYS A 143 -1.69 6.91 4.70
CA CYS A 143 -1.38 8.07 3.88
C CYS A 143 -2.23 9.30 4.25
N TYR A 144 -1.81 10.46 3.74
CA TYR A 144 -2.66 11.64 3.70
C TYR A 144 -3.52 11.64 2.44
N ALA A 145 -4.58 12.45 2.41
CA ALA A 145 -5.27 12.79 1.18
C ALA A 145 -5.62 14.28 1.10
N ALA A 146 -5.33 14.92 -0.03
CA ALA A 146 -5.67 16.33 -0.24
C ALA A 146 -6.01 16.59 -1.71
N PRO A 147 -7.04 17.40 -2.02
CA PRO A 147 -7.46 17.65 -3.40
C PRO A 147 -6.50 18.57 -4.16
N ALA A 148 -6.25 18.26 -5.43
CA ALA A 148 -5.60 19.11 -6.42
C ALA A 148 -6.60 20.07 -7.08
N PHE A 149 -7.47 20.67 -6.26
CA PHE A 149 -8.42 21.72 -6.58
C PHE A 149 -8.76 22.48 -5.30
N HIS A 150 -9.32 23.68 -5.40
CA HIS A 150 -9.49 24.56 -4.25
C HIS A 150 -10.74 25.45 -4.30
N THR A 151 -11.62 25.20 -5.27
CA THR A 151 -12.87 25.94 -5.44
C THR A 151 -14.08 25.03 -5.15
N GLN A 152 -15.16 25.59 -4.61
CA GLN A 152 -16.39 24.86 -4.27
C GLN A 152 -17.02 24.29 -5.54
N ALA A 153 -16.96 25.08 -6.62
CA ALA A 153 -17.40 24.66 -7.94
C ALA A 153 -16.68 23.39 -8.40
N ALA A 154 -15.35 23.33 -8.24
CA ALA A 154 -14.57 22.13 -8.59
C ALA A 154 -14.89 20.96 -7.66
N LEU A 155 -15.06 21.19 -6.35
CA LEU A 155 -15.48 20.14 -5.41
C LEU A 155 -16.80 19.50 -5.86
N TYR A 156 -17.80 20.31 -6.20
CA TYR A 156 -19.09 19.80 -6.67
C TYR A 156 -19.01 19.15 -8.06
N GLU A 157 -18.19 19.68 -8.96
CA GLU A 157 -17.94 19.07 -10.26
C GLU A 157 -17.34 17.66 -10.12
N HIS A 158 -16.26 17.53 -9.33
CA HIS A 158 -15.59 16.25 -9.08
C HIS A 158 -16.45 15.27 -8.26
N THR A 159 -17.32 15.79 -7.38
CA THR A 159 -18.31 14.98 -6.67
C THR A 159 -19.32 14.38 -7.65
N LYS A 160 -19.90 15.20 -8.54
CA LYS A 160 -20.88 14.75 -9.55
C LYS A 160 -20.27 13.79 -10.57
N SER A 161 -19.05 14.05 -11.01
CA SER A 161 -18.34 13.26 -12.02
C SER A 161 -17.59 12.05 -11.46
N GLN A 162 -17.69 11.80 -10.15
CA GLN A 162 -17.02 10.66 -9.47
C GLN A 162 -15.49 10.66 -9.68
N SER A 163 -14.88 11.85 -9.63
CA SER A 163 -13.47 12.05 -9.94
C SER A 163 -12.69 12.73 -8.82
N ILE A 164 -13.12 12.62 -7.56
CA ILE A 164 -12.39 13.17 -6.42
C ILE A 164 -11.07 12.41 -6.24
N VAL A 165 -11.09 11.08 -6.22
CA VAL A 165 -9.89 10.25 -6.05
C VAL A 165 -8.82 10.55 -7.10
N PRO A 166 -9.10 10.56 -8.43
CA PRO A 166 -8.08 10.91 -9.42
C PRO A 166 -7.54 12.33 -9.33
N PHE A 167 -8.31 13.25 -8.73
CA PHE A 167 -7.91 14.64 -8.52
C PHE A 167 -7.47 14.92 -7.08
N SER A 168 -7.07 13.88 -6.34
CA SER A 168 -6.51 14.00 -4.99
C SER A 168 -5.10 13.42 -4.92
N SER A 169 -4.26 14.02 -4.07
CA SER A 169 -2.92 13.56 -3.77
C SER A 169 -2.90 12.64 -2.55
N PHE A 170 -2.15 11.54 -2.61
CA PHE A 170 -2.12 10.50 -1.55
C PHE A 170 -0.72 10.16 -1.00
N PRO A 171 0.08 11.14 -0.55
CA PRO A 171 1.44 10.84 -0.10
C PRO A 171 1.43 9.90 1.13
N PRO A 172 2.19 8.78 1.08
CA PRO A 172 2.41 7.91 2.23
C PRO A 172 2.97 8.66 3.44
N ALA A 173 2.55 8.28 4.64
CA ALA A 173 3.01 8.95 5.86
C ALA A 173 4.52 8.86 6.03
N SER A 174 5.12 7.68 5.82
CA SER A 174 6.57 7.45 5.83
C SER A 174 7.35 8.34 4.86
N ALA A 175 6.75 8.73 3.73
CA ALA A 175 7.36 9.63 2.77
C ALA A 175 7.36 11.10 3.25
N LEU A 176 6.64 11.42 4.32
CA LEU A 176 6.55 12.77 4.87
C LEU A 176 7.34 12.94 6.19
N THR A 177 8.11 11.93 6.60
CA THR A 177 8.94 11.99 7.81
C THR A 177 9.93 13.14 7.77
N GLY A 178 9.94 13.94 8.86
CA GLY A 178 10.80 15.12 8.99
C GLY A 178 10.36 16.33 8.17
N HIS A 179 9.27 16.23 7.40
CA HIS A 179 8.79 17.29 6.53
C HIS A 179 7.66 18.11 7.17
N GLY A 180 7.65 19.43 6.89
CA GLY A 180 6.66 20.36 7.44
C GLY A 180 5.47 20.66 6.50
N ALA A 181 5.62 20.37 5.21
CA ALA A 181 4.57 20.55 4.23
C ALA A 181 4.80 19.66 2.99
N TRP A 182 3.69 19.32 2.34
CA TRP A 182 3.65 18.64 1.05
C TRP A 182 3.13 19.58 -0.03
N TYR A 183 3.85 19.70 -1.14
CA TYR A 183 3.51 20.52 -2.31
C TYR A 183 3.28 19.62 -3.52
N TYR A 184 2.27 19.91 -4.34
CA TYR A 184 1.91 19.07 -5.48
C TYR A 184 1.17 19.90 -6.54
N SER A 185 1.23 19.47 -7.79
CA SER A 185 0.60 20.16 -8.92
C SER A 185 -0.51 19.37 -9.60
N ASN A 186 -0.72 18.11 -9.21
CA ASN A 186 -1.75 17.22 -9.76
C ASN A 186 -2.18 16.22 -8.67
N GLY A 187 -3.25 15.47 -8.92
CA GLY A 187 -3.57 14.28 -8.12
C GLY A 187 -2.51 13.18 -8.24
N GLY A 188 -2.64 12.14 -7.43
CA GLY A 188 -1.73 11.00 -7.37
C GLY A 188 -0.68 11.09 -6.26
N LEU A 189 0.45 10.40 -6.44
CA LEU A 189 1.48 10.30 -5.40
C LEU A 189 2.64 11.30 -5.57
N ALA A 190 2.69 11.99 -6.71
CA ALA A 190 3.80 12.88 -7.04
C ALA A 190 3.68 14.22 -6.33
N GLY A 191 4.82 14.67 -5.78
CA GLY A 191 4.93 15.97 -5.14
C GLY A 191 6.28 16.14 -4.44
N VAL A 192 6.34 17.18 -3.64
CA VAL A 192 7.58 17.74 -3.09
C VAL A 192 7.38 18.00 -1.60
N ALA A 193 8.26 17.44 -0.78
CA ALA A 193 8.25 17.66 0.67
C ALA A 193 9.38 18.60 1.11
N ASN A 194 9.11 19.52 2.04
CA ASN A 194 10.08 20.48 2.62
C ASN A 194 10.54 20.00 4.01
N PRO A 195 11.80 20.06 4.51
CA PRO A 195 13.10 20.63 4.10
C PRO A 195 13.56 20.73 2.66
N ASP A 196 13.68 19.54 2.12
CA ASP A 196 14.75 19.25 1.18
C ASP A 196 14.28 19.44 -0.26
N PHE A 197 12.98 19.69 -0.43
CA PHE A 197 12.29 19.80 -1.72
C PHE A 197 12.64 18.61 -2.64
N VAL A 198 12.83 17.44 -2.07
CA VAL A 198 13.14 16.23 -2.84
C VAL A 198 11.88 15.80 -3.57
N HIS A 199 11.99 15.66 -4.89
CA HIS A 199 10.95 15.06 -5.72
C HIS A 199 10.72 13.63 -5.24
N LYS A 200 9.55 13.35 -4.70
CA LYS A 200 9.15 11.99 -4.33
C LYS A 200 8.16 11.52 -5.37
N GLU A 201 8.70 11.00 -6.46
CA GLU A 201 7.95 10.12 -7.36
C GLU A 201 8.06 8.70 -6.83
N PHE A 202 6.92 8.05 -6.62
CA PHE A 202 6.90 6.61 -6.42
C PHE A 202 7.03 6.00 -7.80
N ASP A 203 8.19 5.40 -8.07
CA ASP A 203 8.41 4.66 -9.31
C ASP A 203 7.24 3.70 -9.52
N SER A 204 6.64 3.76 -10.71
CA SER A 204 5.62 2.81 -11.10
C SER A 204 6.17 1.39 -10.89
N LEU A 205 5.29 0.44 -10.54
CA LEU A 205 5.68 -0.97 -10.42
C LEU A 205 6.45 -1.43 -11.67
N GLN A 206 6.07 -0.93 -12.83
CA GLN A 206 6.73 -1.20 -14.11
C GLN A 206 8.17 -0.67 -14.14
N THR A 207 8.43 0.57 -13.70
CA THR A 207 9.79 1.13 -13.59
C THR A 207 10.64 0.34 -12.60
N ARG A 208 10.07 -0.06 -11.46
CA ARG A 208 10.78 -0.89 -10.47
C ARG A 208 11.10 -2.27 -11.01
N ILE A 209 10.17 -2.88 -11.77
CA ILE A 209 10.37 -4.15 -12.45
C ILE A 209 11.47 -4.01 -13.50
N VAL A 210 11.43 -3.00 -14.37
CA VAL A 210 12.48 -2.75 -15.40
C VAL A 210 13.85 -2.59 -14.76
N ASN A 211 13.96 -1.76 -13.70
CA ASN A 211 15.22 -1.59 -12.96
C ASN A 211 15.69 -2.89 -12.30
N LEU A 212 14.77 -3.76 -11.87
CA LEU A 212 15.11 -5.09 -11.35
C LEU A 212 15.58 -6.00 -12.48
N VAL A 213 14.89 -6.03 -13.63
CA VAL A 213 15.25 -6.82 -14.82
C VAL A 213 16.67 -6.48 -15.28
N GLU A 214 16.99 -5.20 -15.39
CA GLU A 214 18.29 -4.72 -15.85
C GLU A 214 19.42 -5.08 -14.88
N ARG A 215 19.13 -5.16 -13.57
CA ARG A 215 20.10 -5.60 -12.55
C ARG A 215 20.27 -7.12 -12.52
N THR A 216 19.23 -7.88 -12.86
CA THR A 216 19.22 -9.35 -12.78
C THR A 216 19.61 -10.03 -14.10
N GLN A 217 19.70 -9.29 -15.21
CA GLN A 217 20.08 -9.81 -16.54
C GLN A 217 21.44 -10.51 -16.60
N ALA A 218 22.27 -10.43 -15.56
CA ALA A 218 23.56 -11.11 -15.49
C ALA A 218 23.52 -12.55 -14.93
N GLN A 219 22.36 -13.11 -14.53
CA GLN A 219 22.34 -14.33 -13.70
C GLN A 219 21.43 -15.52 -14.10
N SER A 220 20.61 -15.45 -15.16
CA SER A 220 19.69 -16.57 -15.46
C SER A 220 20.31 -17.62 -16.37
N VAL A 221 20.56 -18.83 -15.83
CA VAL A 221 21.19 -19.97 -16.51
C VAL A 221 20.16 -20.94 -17.10
N ASN A 222 18.96 -21.08 -16.51
CA ASN A 222 17.80 -21.80 -17.07
C ASN A 222 16.54 -21.46 -16.22
N ALA A 223 15.35 -21.39 -16.83
CA ALA A 223 14.09 -21.16 -16.11
C ALA A 223 13.74 -22.29 -15.13
N GLY A 224 14.03 -23.55 -15.49
CA GLY A 224 13.83 -24.71 -14.62
C GLY A 224 14.71 -24.68 -13.38
N GLU A 225 16.00 -24.33 -13.55
CA GLU A 225 16.94 -24.16 -12.43
C GLU A 225 16.52 -23.00 -11.53
N SER A 226 16.15 -21.85 -12.11
CA SER A 226 15.67 -20.68 -11.35
C SER A 226 14.43 -21.02 -10.51
N LEU A 227 13.54 -21.85 -11.05
CA LEU A 227 12.34 -22.32 -10.37
C LEU A 227 12.67 -23.26 -9.21
N SER A 228 13.60 -24.19 -9.44
CA SER A 228 14.09 -25.13 -8.42
C SER A 228 14.78 -24.39 -7.27
N ASP A 229 15.70 -23.48 -7.58
CA ASP A 229 16.43 -22.68 -6.59
C ASP A 229 15.50 -21.84 -5.71
N LEU A 230 14.48 -21.23 -6.32
CA LEU A 230 13.47 -20.48 -5.58
C LEU A 230 12.65 -21.40 -4.69
N ALA A 231 12.12 -22.51 -5.21
CA ALA A 231 11.33 -23.46 -4.43
C ALA A 231 12.12 -23.99 -3.23
N ASN A 232 13.38 -24.39 -3.43
CA ASN A 232 14.28 -24.88 -2.39
C ASN A 232 14.59 -23.80 -1.35
N SER A 233 14.82 -22.56 -1.80
CA SER A 233 15.07 -21.43 -0.89
C SER A 233 13.86 -21.13 0.01
N LEU A 234 12.65 -21.18 -0.55
CA LEU A 234 11.41 -20.99 0.19
C LEU A 234 11.22 -22.09 1.23
N ILE A 235 11.36 -23.37 0.84
CA ILE A 235 11.25 -24.50 1.76
C ILE A 235 12.28 -24.36 2.88
N ARG A 236 13.55 -24.14 2.55
CA ARG A 236 14.63 -23.98 3.54
C ARG A 236 14.31 -22.87 4.55
N SER A 237 13.87 -21.71 4.06
CA SER A 237 13.57 -20.56 4.91
C SER A 237 12.46 -20.83 5.94
N THR A 238 11.53 -21.74 5.62
CA THR A 238 10.44 -22.13 6.53
C THR A 238 10.79 -23.33 7.41
N SER A 239 11.65 -24.25 6.96
CA SER A 239 12.09 -25.41 7.75
C SER A 239 13.08 -25.06 8.86
N GLU A 240 13.79 -23.93 8.74
CA GLU A 240 14.79 -23.48 9.73
C GLU A 240 14.17 -22.69 10.91
N ILE A 241 12.85 -22.49 10.91
CA ILE A 241 12.14 -21.73 11.95
C ILE A 241 11.99 -22.59 13.21
N ARG A 242 12.54 -22.11 14.34
CA ARG A 242 12.50 -22.82 15.64
C ARG A 242 11.11 -22.92 16.25
N GLU A 243 10.25 -21.93 16.01
CA GLU A 243 8.88 -21.87 16.50
C GLU A 243 7.93 -21.57 15.34
N PRO A 244 7.32 -22.60 14.72
CA PRO A 244 6.48 -22.40 13.54
C PRO A 244 5.19 -21.67 13.90
N THR A 245 4.88 -20.64 13.11
CA THR A 245 3.63 -19.89 13.17
C THR A 245 2.47 -20.70 12.57
N PRO A 246 1.20 -20.32 12.83
CA PRO A 246 0.06 -20.94 12.15
C PRO A 246 0.15 -20.90 10.63
N THR A 247 0.75 -19.84 10.07
CA THR A 247 1.00 -19.71 8.63
C THR A 247 2.02 -20.73 8.13
N ASP A 248 3.09 -20.97 8.91
CA ASP A 248 4.10 -21.98 8.57
C ASP A 248 3.50 -23.39 8.60
N ILE A 249 2.65 -23.69 9.60
CA ILE A 249 1.92 -24.96 9.68
C ILE A 249 1.00 -25.14 8.48
N TRP A 250 0.25 -24.11 8.09
CA TRP A 250 -0.60 -24.14 6.91
C TRP A 250 0.21 -24.35 5.62
N PHE A 251 1.35 -23.68 5.48
CA PHE A 251 2.24 -23.88 4.34
C PHE A 251 2.75 -25.33 4.28
N GLN A 252 3.15 -25.92 5.40
CA GLN A 252 3.58 -27.33 5.45
C GLN A 252 2.46 -28.30 5.05
N GLN A 253 1.20 -28.02 5.43
CA GLN A 253 0.06 -28.80 4.96
C GLN A 253 -0.11 -28.72 3.43
N LEU A 254 0.05 -27.53 2.85
CA LEU A 254 0.01 -27.36 1.39
C LEU A 254 1.15 -28.10 0.69
N LEU A 255 2.37 -28.09 1.26
CA LEU A 255 3.50 -28.85 0.71
C LEU A 255 3.20 -30.36 0.66
N ASN A 256 2.65 -30.92 1.74
CA ASN A 256 2.26 -32.33 1.76
C ASN A 256 1.21 -32.68 0.69
N LEU A 257 0.26 -31.79 0.44
CA LEU A 257 -0.72 -31.96 -0.64
C LEU A 257 -0.06 -31.93 -2.02
N VAL A 258 0.87 -30.99 -2.24
CA VAL A 258 1.63 -30.89 -3.48
C VAL A 258 2.47 -32.15 -3.73
N ASP A 259 3.20 -32.63 -2.72
CA ASP A 259 4.03 -33.83 -2.84
C ASP A 259 3.19 -35.09 -3.10
N GLY A 260 1.98 -35.17 -2.51
CA GLY A 260 1.00 -36.21 -2.82
C GLY A 260 0.54 -36.19 -4.27
N GLN A 261 0.24 -35.01 -4.83
CA GLN A 261 -0.15 -34.85 -6.24
C GLN A 261 0.99 -35.20 -7.19
N ILE A 262 2.22 -34.73 -6.92
CA ILE A 262 3.41 -35.06 -7.72
C ILE A 262 3.64 -36.57 -7.74
N SER A 263 3.53 -37.23 -6.59
CA SER A 263 3.74 -38.69 -6.49
C SER A 263 2.73 -39.48 -7.34
N ILE A 264 1.47 -39.04 -7.38
CA ILE A 264 0.44 -39.63 -8.24
C ILE A 264 0.79 -39.43 -9.72
N MET A 265 1.21 -38.21 -10.08
CA MET A 265 1.56 -37.88 -11.47
C MET A 265 2.79 -38.63 -11.97
N SER A 266 3.82 -38.81 -11.12
CA SER A 266 5.01 -39.60 -11.46
C SER A 266 4.71 -41.09 -11.71
N GLY A 267 3.63 -41.62 -11.11
CA GLY A 267 3.19 -43.00 -11.33
C GLY A 267 2.37 -43.21 -12.61
N LEU A 268 1.93 -42.14 -13.26
CA LEU A 268 1.19 -42.17 -14.53
C LEU A 268 2.19 -41.81 -15.63
N GLU A 269 2.66 -42.77 -16.44
CA GLU A 269 3.72 -42.68 -17.48
C GLU A 269 3.47 -41.65 -18.62
N SER A 270 3.11 -40.40 -18.29
CA SER A 270 2.49 -39.44 -19.21
C SER A 270 3.16 -38.06 -19.20
N GLY A 271 4.34 -37.92 -18.58
CA GLY A 271 5.16 -36.70 -18.64
C GLY A 271 6.66 -37.01 -18.64
N THR A 272 7.46 -36.12 -19.25
CA THR A 272 8.92 -36.14 -19.05
C THR A 272 9.22 -35.81 -17.59
N ASN A 273 10.16 -36.52 -16.97
CA ASN A 273 10.51 -36.35 -15.55
C ASN A 273 10.82 -34.88 -15.19
N GLU A 274 11.44 -34.15 -16.12
CA GLU A 274 11.77 -32.73 -16.01
C GLU A 274 10.52 -31.83 -15.93
N TYR A 275 9.44 -32.16 -16.64
CA TYR A 275 8.18 -31.42 -16.57
C TYR A 275 7.49 -31.61 -15.22
N ILE A 276 7.49 -32.84 -14.69
CA ILE A 276 6.89 -33.15 -13.41
C ILE A 276 7.64 -32.44 -12.28
N GLU A 277 8.97 -32.40 -12.36
CA GLU A 277 9.81 -31.66 -11.41
C GLU A 277 9.55 -30.15 -11.46
N ALA A 278 9.51 -29.56 -12.66
CA ALA A 278 9.21 -28.15 -12.84
C ALA A 278 7.80 -27.80 -12.32
N LEU A 279 6.79 -28.62 -12.62
CA LEU A 279 5.44 -28.45 -12.11
C LEU A 279 5.41 -28.52 -10.58
N GLY A 280 6.17 -29.46 -9.99
CA GLY A 280 6.27 -29.56 -8.54
C GLY A 280 6.87 -28.32 -7.90
N ASN A 281 7.96 -27.79 -8.46
CA ASN A 281 8.58 -26.55 -7.99
C ASN A 281 7.63 -25.35 -8.13
N TYR A 282 6.91 -25.25 -9.25
CA TYR A 282 5.86 -24.25 -9.46
C TYR A 282 4.77 -24.34 -8.38
N MET A 283 4.25 -25.54 -8.11
CA MET A 283 3.19 -25.74 -7.12
C MET A 283 3.64 -25.40 -5.71
N ARG A 284 4.89 -25.69 -5.34
CA ARG A 284 5.49 -25.31 -4.04
C ARG A 284 5.58 -23.79 -3.88
N ILE A 285 6.02 -23.08 -4.91
CA ILE A 285 6.05 -21.60 -4.91
C ILE A 285 4.63 -21.03 -4.79
N ARG A 286 3.67 -21.60 -5.53
CA ARG A 286 2.25 -21.20 -5.44
C ARG A 286 1.66 -21.47 -4.05
N ALA A 287 1.98 -22.59 -3.43
CA ALA A 287 1.57 -22.92 -2.07
C ALA A 287 2.11 -21.89 -1.08
N PHE A 288 3.40 -21.52 -1.20
CA PHE A 288 4.01 -20.48 -0.38
C PHE A 288 3.29 -19.14 -0.56
N CYS A 289 3.13 -18.68 -1.80
CA CYS A 289 2.42 -17.45 -2.09
C CYS A 289 0.99 -17.44 -1.54
N SER A 290 0.28 -18.57 -1.62
CA SER A 290 -1.05 -18.70 -1.05
C SER A 290 -1.05 -18.61 0.47
N ALA A 291 -0.10 -19.25 1.15
CA ALA A 291 0.00 -19.26 2.60
C ALA A 291 0.37 -17.88 3.16
N TYR A 292 1.33 -17.19 2.53
CA TYR A 292 1.84 -15.89 2.99
C TYR A 292 1.15 -14.69 2.34
N HIS A 293 0.10 -14.93 1.53
CA HIS A 293 -0.64 -13.89 0.81
C HIS A 293 0.25 -13.00 -0.08
N LEU A 294 1.14 -13.63 -0.83
CA LEU A 294 2.06 -12.99 -1.75
C LEU A 294 1.61 -13.20 -3.20
N ASP A 295 1.90 -12.23 -4.06
CA ASP A 295 1.84 -12.41 -5.50
C ASP A 295 3.24 -12.73 -6.02
N TRP A 296 3.36 -13.85 -6.76
CA TRP A 296 4.59 -14.17 -7.47
C TRP A 296 4.54 -13.62 -8.88
N LEU A 297 5.48 -12.73 -9.18
CA LEU A 297 5.67 -12.14 -10.50
C LEU A 297 6.86 -12.81 -11.16
N VAL A 298 6.64 -13.35 -12.34
CA VAL A 298 7.72 -13.89 -13.18
C VAL A 298 8.21 -12.78 -14.09
N ILE A 299 9.51 -12.57 -14.09
CA ILE A 299 10.18 -11.58 -14.92
C ILE A 299 10.97 -12.35 -15.99
N GLY A 300 10.51 -12.29 -17.24
CA GLY A 300 11.18 -12.92 -18.37
C GLY A 300 10.56 -12.48 -19.69
N LYS A 301 11.29 -12.68 -20.80
CA LYS A 301 10.64 -12.63 -22.12
C LYS A 301 9.76 -13.87 -22.19
N GLY A 302 8.44 -13.70 -22.20
CA GLY A 302 7.55 -14.76 -22.65
C GLY A 302 8.04 -15.17 -24.04
N ALA A 303 8.48 -16.42 -24.18
CA ALA A 303 8.78 -17.00 -25.48
C ALA A 303 7.48 -17.16 -26.28
#